data_AF-A0A949Y2M5-F1
#
_entry.id   AF-A0A949Y2M5-F1
#
_cell.length_a   1.000
_cell.length_b   1.000
_cell.length_c   1.000
_cell.angle_alpha   90.00
_cell.angle_beta   90.00
_cell.angle_gamma   90.00
#
_symmetry.space_group_name_H-M   'P 1'
#
loop_
_entity.id
_entity.type
_entity.pdbx_description
1 polymer ?
#
loop_
_entity_poly.entity_id
_entity_poly.type
_entity_poly.pdbx_seq_one_letter_code
_entity_poly.pdbx_strand_id
1 'polypeptide(L)' 'MSHRTIALGDVHGCSLALAALIDAIQPGPEDVMITLGDYINRGPDSRGVL' A
#
# COMPACT_ATOMS: atom_id res chain seq x y z
N MET A 1 -21.67 5.17 -11.07
CA MET A 1 -21.18 5.11 -9.68
C MET A 1 -19.72 5.53 -9.72
N SER A 2 -19.27 6.43 -8.83
CA SER A 2 -17.83 6.73 -8.71
C SER A 2 -17.22 5.67 -7.80
N HIS A 3 -16.23 4.93 -8.30
CA HIS A 3 -15.43 4.01 -7.49
C HIS A 3 -14.56 4.82 -6.52
N ARG A 4 -14.32 4.30 -5.31
CA ARG A 4 -13.41 4.92 -4.34
C ARG A 4 -11.98 4.57 -4.75
N THR A 5 -11.15 5.60 -4.94
CA THR A 5 -9.72 5.46 -5.26
C THR A 5 -8.88 5.77 -4.03
N ILE A 6 -7.93 4.88 -3.73
CA ILE A 6 -7.02 4.99 -2.59
C ILE A 6 -5.59 5.10 -3.14
N ALA A 7 -4.97 6.26 -2.96
CA ALA A 7 -3.58 6.49 -3.33
C ALA A 7 -2.65 6.22 -2.14
N LEU A 8 -1.70 5.30 -2.31
CA LEU A 8 -0.66 4.95 -1.32
C LEU A 8 0.67 5.58 -1.72
N GLY A 9 1.24 6.39 -0.84
CA GLY A 9 2.58 6.95 -1.01
C GLY A 9 3.70 5.93 -0.73
N ASP A 10 4.87 6.46 -0.39
CA ASP A 10 6.10 5.69 -0.22
C ASP A 10 5.97 4.57 0.82
N VAL A 11 6.45 3.38 0.46
CA VAL A 11 6.47 2.21 1.36
C VAL A 11 7.87 1.93 1.87
N HIS A 12 8.88 2.12 1.02
CA HIS A 12 10.30 2.00 1.34
C HIS A 12 10.62 0.71 2.12
N GLY A 13 10.17 -0.45 1.67
CA GLY A 13 10.46 -1.73 2.32
C GLY A 13 9.84 -1.92 3.70
N CYS A 14 8.80 -1.17 4.06
CA CYS A 14 8.09 -1.31 5.33
C CYS A 14 6.85 -2.22 5.22
N SER A 15 7.05 -3.51 4.93
CA SER A 15 5.98 -4.49 4.70
C SER A 15 4.93 -4.55 5.83
N LEU A 16 5.37 -4.51 7.10
CA LEU A 16 4.45 -4.53 8.25
C LEU A 16 3.57 -3.28 8.32
N ALA A 17 4.12 -2.10 8.01
CA ALA A 17 3.36 -0.86 7.99
C ALA A 17 2.36 -0.85 6.83
N LEU A 18 2.76 -1.34 5.66
CA LEU A 18 1.87 -1.51 4.51
C LEU A 18 0.71 -2.44 4.83
N ALA A 19 0.97 -3.60 5.45
CA ALA A 19 -0.06 -4.54 5.87
C ALA A 19 -1.04 -3.93 6.87
N ALA A 20 -0.53 -3.22 7.89
CA ALA A 20 -1.36 -2.52 8.87
C ALA A 20 -2.22 -1.42 8.23
N LEU A 21 -1.69 -0.71 7.23
CA LEU A 21 -2.42 0.32 6.51
C LEU A 21 -3.55 -0.29 5.65
N ILE A 22 -3.28 -1.39 4.96
CA ILE A 22 -4.30 -2.11 4.17
C ILE A 22 -5.41 -2.63 5.09
N ASP A 23 -5.06 -3.21 6.24
CA ASP A 23 -6.02 -3.67 7.24
C ASP A 23 -6.86 -2.52 7.81
N ALA A 24 -6.28 -1.34 8.03
CA ALA A 24 -7.04 -0.17 8.48
C ALA A 24 -7.99 0.39 7.40
N ILE A 25 -7.61 0.30 6.12
CA ILE A 25 -8.39 0.83 5.00
C ILE A 25 -9.59 -0.06 4.66
N GLN A 26 -9.46 -1.39 4.84
CA GLN A 26 -10.45 -2.40 4.46
C GLN A 26 -10.97 -2.17 3.02
N PRO A 27 -10.12 -2.31 1.98
CA PRO A 27 -10.54 -2.09 0.61
C PRO A 27 -11.62 -3.10 0.19
N GLY A 28 -12.71 -2.58 -0.34
CA GLY A 28 -13.79 -3.35 -0.94
C GLY A 28 -13.47 -3.77 -2.38
N PRO A 29 -14.28 -4.66 -2.97
CA PRO A 29 -14.04 -5.23 -4.29
C PRO A 29 -14.11 -4.20 -5.43
N GLU A 30 -14.79 -3.08 -5.21
CA GLU A 30 -14.96 -2.00 -6.20
C GLU A 30 -13.96 -0.86 -6.00
N ASP A 31 -13.07 -0.95 -5.01
CA ASP A 31 -12.06 0.06 -4.74
C ASP A 31 -10.86 -0.11 -5.67
N VAL A 32 -10.25 1.01 -6.03
CA VAL A 32 -9.00 1.03 -6.79
C VAL A 32 -7.88 1.50 -5.88
N MET A 33 -6.91 0.63 -5.63
CA MET A 33 -5.68 1.00 -4.93
C MET A 33 -4.58 1.34 -5.95
N ILE A 34 -3.98 2.51 -5.77
CA ILE A 34 -2.88 3.01 -6.62
C ILE A 34 -1.70 3.33 -5.71
N THR A 35 -0.60 2.63 -5.90
CA THR A 35 0.68 2.96 -5.27
C THR A 35 1.44 3.98 -6.11
N LEU A 36 2.07 4.98 -5.48
CA LEU A 36 2.72 6.10 -6.18
C LEU A 36 4.21 5.87 -6.49
N GLY A 37 4.80 4.77 -6.03
CA GLY A 37 6.21 4.44 -6.24
C GLY A 37 6.91 4.06 -4.95
N ASP A 38 8.25 4.05 -4.97
CA ASP A 38 9.11 3.89 -3.79
C ASP A 38 8.73 2.71 -2.87
N TYR A 39 8.50 1.55 -3.49
CA TYR A 39 8.20 0.30 -2.81
C TYR A 39 9.36 -0.22 -1.95
N ILE A 40 10.58 0.02 -2.41
CA ILE A 40 11.80 -0.61 -1.90
C ILE A 40 12.80 0.42 -1.37
N ASN A 41 13.92 -0.08 -0.84
CA ASN A 41 15.01 0.66 -0.22
C ASN A 41 14.62 1.31 1.13
N ARG A 42 15.63 1.59 1.97
CA ARG A 42 15.55 2.19 3.33
C ARG A 42 14.94 1.31 4.42
N GLY A 43 13.81 0.65 4.19
CA GLY A 43 13.15 -0.16 5.20
C GLY A 43 13.68 -1.59 5.28
N PRO A 44 13.26 -2.32 6.32
CA PRO A 44 13.85 -3.60 6.71
C PRO A 44 13.48 -4.76 5.79
N ASP A 45 12.42 -4.64 4.99
CA ASP A 45 11.83 -5.75 4.25
C ASP A 45 11.26 -5.33 2.89
N SER A 46 12.16 -4.98 1.96
CA SER A 46 11.78 -4.71 0.57
C SER A 46 11.17 -5.93 -0.13
N ARG A 47 11.52 -7.16 0.30
CA ARG A 47 10.98 -8.37 -0.31
C ARG A 47 9.53 -8.61 0.11
N GLY A 48 9.15 -8.31 1.34
CA GLY A 48 7.76 -8.43 1.78
C GLY A 48 6.82 -7.34 1.24
N VAL A 49 7.36 -6.29 0.62
CA VAL A 49 6.55 -5.27 -0.08
C VAL A 49 6.24 -5.66 -1.53
N LEU A 50 7.13 -6.43 -2.19
CA LEU A 50 7.00 -6.87 -3.58
C LEU A 50 6.25 -8.21 -3.69
#